data_AF-A0A8C1N358-F1
#
_entry.id   AF-A0A8C1N358-F1
#
_cell.length_a   1.000
_cell.length_b   1.000
_cell.length_c   1.000
_cell.angle_alpha   90.00
_cell.angle_beta   90.00
_cell.angle_gamma   90.00
#
_symmetry.space_group_name_H-M   'P 1'
#
loop_
_entity.id
_entity.type
_entity.pdbx_description
1 polymer ?
#
loop_
_entity_poly.entity_id
_entity_poly.type
_entity_poly.pdbx_seq_one_letter_code
_entity_poly.pdbx_strand_id
1 'polypeptide(L)'
;SLSLVTERYEVVGSADPVLAVAGEAVILPCSVKPNISVVDMRVEWFRSDLKDTLVHLYDDHVDKNTDQNQSYRGRTKLNHQELQKGDASLKLSSVRVSDEGRYKLSSC
;
A
#
# COMPACT_ATOMS: atom_id res chain seq x y z
N SER A 1 -8.35 0.29 -34.76
CA SER A 1 -8.60 -0.64 -33.64
C SER A 1 -7.83 -0.13 -32.45
N LEU A 2 -8.47 0.14 -31.31
CA LEU A 2 -7.78 0.45 -30.06
C LEU A 2 -7.45 -0.87 -29.37
N SER A 3 -6.16 -1.22 -29.29
CA SER A 3 -5.68 -2.34 -28.50
C SER A 3 -5.30 -1.84 -27.11
N LEU A 4 -6.08 -2.20 -26.09
CA LEU A 4 -5.64 -2.06 -24.69
C LEU A 4 -4.60 -3.13 -24.42
N VAL A 5 -3.33 -2.74 -24.40
CA VAL A 5 -2.26 -3.59 -23.90
C VAL A 5 -2.29 -3.51 -22.39
N THR A 6 -2.84 -4.53 -21.73
CA THR A 6 -2.72 -4.68 -20.27
C THR A 6 -1.38 -5.33 -19.99
N GLU A 7 -0.41 -4.58 -19.47
CA GLU A 7 0.79 -5.18 -18.88
C GLU A 7 0.35 -6.03 -17.69
N ARG A 8 0.60 -7.34 -17.75
CA ARG A 8 0.27 -8.25 -16.65
C ARG A 8 1.37 -8.17 -15.61
N TYR A 9 1.01 -7.79 -14.39
CA TYR A 9 1.88 -7.86 -13.23
C TYR A 9 1.20 -8.62 -12.08
N GLU A 10 2.03 -9.12 -11.17
CA GLU A 10 1.60 -9.81 -9.96
C GLU A 10 2.03 -8.99 -8.74
N VAL A 11 1.14 -8.87 -7.76
CA VAL A 11 1.43 -8.22 -6.49
C VAL A 11 2.06 -9.26 -5.54
N VAL A 12 3.23 -8.94 -5.00
CA VAL A 12 4.03 -9.80 -4.13
C VAL A 12 4.23 -9.12 -2.79
N GLY A 13 3.66 -9.71 -1.73
CA GLY A 13 3.85 -9.27 -0.35
C GLY A 13 4.81 -10.17 0.44
N SER A 14 4.88 -9.96 1.76
CA SER A 14 5.56 -10.90 2.66
C SER A 14 4.85 -12.25 2.72
N ALA A 15 5.60 -13.34 2.70
CA ALA A 15 5.08 -14.68 2.97
C ALA A 15 4.80 -14.89 4.46
N ASP A 16 5.64 -14.29 5.32
CA ASP A 16 5.54 -14.36 6.77
C ASP A 16 4.86 -13.12 7.36
N PRO A 17 4.22 -13.23 8.54
CA PRO A 17 3.72 -12.06 9.26
C PRO A 17 4.82 -11.04 9.55
N VAL A 18 4.52 -9.76 9.32
CA VAL A 18 5.43 -8.67 9.71
C VAL A 18 5.22 -8.37 11.18
N LEU A 19 6.28 -8.54 11.99
CA LEU A 19 6.27 -8.18 13.40
C LEU A 19 6.47 -6.67 13.57
N ALA A 20 5.71 -6.08 14.48
CA ALA A 20 5.77 -4.65 14.77
C ALA A 20 5.79 -4.39 16.29
N VAL A 21 6.49 -3.34 16.69
CA VAL A 21 6.55 -2.88 18.08
C VAL A 21 5.62 -1.69 18.25
N ALA A 22 4.78 -1.71 19.28
CA ALA A 22 3.86 -0.61 19.57
C ALA A 22 4.65 0.69 19.82
N GLY A 23 4.19 1.79 19.21
CA GLY A 23 4.85 3.10 19.25
C GLY A 23 5.89 3.32 18.15
N GLU A 24 6.41 2.26 17.53
CA GLU A 24 7.41 2.36 16.46
C GLU A 24 6.77 2.44 15.06
N ALA A 25 7.61 2.48 14.03
CA ALA A 25 7.16 2.35 12.64
C ALA A 25 7.42 0.94 12.12
N VAL A 26 6.55 0.47 11.24
CA VAL A 26 6.69 -0.79 10.50
C VAL A 26 6.56 -0.54 9.01
N ILE A 27 7.23 -1.36 8.19
CA ILE A 27 7.05 -1.40 6.75
C ILE A 27 6.27 -2.68 6.40
N LEU A 28 5.12 -2.52 5.76
CA LEU A 28 4.38 -3.63 5.15
C LEU A 28 4.87 -3.78 3.71
N PRO A 29 5.69 -4.82 3.41
CA PRO A 29 6.32 -4.93 2.11
C PRO A 29 5.30 -5.34 1.05
N CYS A 30 5.35 -4.67 -0.10
CA CYS A 30 4.57 -5.06 -1.27
C CYS A 30 5.21 -4.51 -2.54
N SER A 31 5.49 -5.38 -3.50
CA SER A 31 6.04 -5.00 -4.81
C SER A 31 5.33 -5.71 -5.94
N VAL A 32 5.48 -5.23 -7.17
CA VAL A 32 4.94 -5.87 -8.36
C VAL A 32 6.03 -6.63 -9.13
N LYS A 33 5.64 -7.75 -9.75
CA LYS A 33 6.49 -8.53 -10.66
C LYS A 33 5.84 -8.68 -12.04
N PRO A 34 6.58 -8.47 -13.15
CA PRO A 34 7.95 -7.96 -13.20
C PRO A 34 8.06 -6.54 -12.61
N ASN A 35 9.26 -6.13 -12.24
CA ASN A 35 9.49 -4.79 -11.67
C ASN A 35 9.20 -3.73 -12.75
N ILE A 36 8.01 -3.16 -12.68
CA ILE A 36 7.53 -2.08 -13.56
C ILE A 36 7.24 -0.85 -12.71
N SER A 37 7.27 0.33 -13.33
CA SER A 37 6.85 1.54 -12.63
C SER A 37 5.36 1.48 -12.31
N VAL A 38 5.00 1.77 -11.07
CA VAL A 38 3.61 1.91 -10.62
C VAL A 38 3.28 3.36 -10.23
N VAL A 39 4.13 4.32 -10.65
CA VAL A 39 3.98 5.74 -10.30
C VAL A 39 2.69 6.35 -10.87
N ASP A 40 2.26 5.90 -12.04
CA ASP A 40 1.05 6.34 -12.73
C ASP A 40 -0.19 5.51 -12.34
N MET A 41 -0.02 4.47 -11.52
CA MET A 41 -1.11 3.60 -11.07
C MET A 41 -1.76 4.17 -9.81
N ARG A 42 -3.05 3.87 -9.64
CA ARG A 42 -3.73 4.08 -8.38
C ARG A 42 -3.32 2.97 -7.41
N VAL A 43 -2.79 3.33 -6.24
CA VAL A 43 -2.31 2.38 -5.23
C VAL A 43 -3.14 2.53 -3.95
N GLU A 44 -3.81 1.46 -3.56
CA GLU A 44 -4.69 1.43 -2.40
C GLU A 44 -4.30 0.34 -1.41
N TRP A 45 -4.12 0.72 -0.16
CA TRP A 45 -3.98 -0.22 0.94
C TRP A 45 -5.27 -0.31 1.73
N PHE A 46 -5.69 -1.53 2.03
CA PHE A 46 -6.91 -1.84 2.78
C PHE A 46 -6.63 -2.80 3.95
N ARG A 47 -7.45 -2.71 4.99
CA ARG A 47 -7.63 -3.76 5.99
C ARG A 47 -8.68 -4.74 5.51
N SER A 48 -8.25 -5.90 5.02
CA SER A 48 -9.15 -6.92 4.46
C SER A 48 -9.97 -7.65 5.53
N ASP A 49 -9.49 -7.64 6.77
CA ASP A 49 -10.21 -8.15 7.94
C ASP A 49 -11.25 -7.16 8.50
N LEU A 50 -11.23 -5.89 8.06
CA LEU A 50 -12.13 -4.84 8.51
C LEU A 50 -12.97 -4.26 7.35
N LYS A 51 -13.68 -5.13 6.63
CA LYS A 51 -14.58 -4.74 5.52
C LYS A 51 -13.89 -3.82 4.49
N ASP A 52 -12.65 -4.14 4.14
CA ASP A 52 -11.83 -3.34 3.23
C ASP A 52 -11.74 -1.86 3.64
N THR A 53 -11.45 -1.61 4.92
CA THR A 53 -11.23 -0.24 5.42
C THR A 53 -10.00 0.38 4.75
N LEU A 54 -10.17 1.56 4.12
CA LEU A 54 -9.09 2.27 3.43
C LEU A 54 -8.01 2.75 4.43
N VAL A 55 -6.81 2.22 4.26
CA VAL A 55 -5.62 2.51 5.05
C VAL A 55 -4.77 3.57 4.37
N HIS A 56 -4.62 3.55 3.05
CA HIS A 56 -3.82 4.56 2.34
C HIS A 56 -4.26 4.62 0.88
N LEU A 57 -4.27 5.83 0.31
CA LEU A 57 -4.50 6.04 -1.11
C LEU A 57 -3.39 6.91 -1.69
N TYR A 58 -2.77 6.41 -2.75
CA TYR A 58 -1.93 7.17 -3.66
C TYR A 58 -2.55 7.16 -5.05
N ASP A 59 -2.67 8.34 -5.64
CA ASP A 59 -3.32 8.55 -6.93
C ASP A 59 -2.93 9.92 -7.49
N ASP A 60 -2.84 10.08 -8.81
CA ASP A 60 -2.34 11.29 -9.47
C ASP A 60 -1.04 11.83 -8.85
N HIS A 61 -0.06 10.95 -8.62
CA HIS A 61 1.26 11.30 -8.10
C HIS A 61 1.30 11.88 -6.67
N VAL A 62 0.21 11.75 -5.90
CA VAL A 62 0.11 12.28 -4.54
C VAL A 62 -0.64 11.31 -3.60
N ASP A 63 -0.33 11.39 -2.31
CA ASP A 63 -1.07 10.67 -1.27
C ASP A 63 -2.43 11.38 -1.02
N LYS A 64 -3.54 10.84 -1.54
CA LYS A 64 -4.90 11.41 -1.44
C LYS A 64 -5.68 10.90 -0.23
N ASN A 65 -5.20 11.20 0.96
CA ASN A 65 -5.72 10.61 2.20
C ASN A 65 -6.96 11.32 2.82
N THR A 66 -7.75 12.03 2.02
CA THR A 66 -8.97 12.69 2.50
C THR A 66 -10.01 11.67 3.01
N ASP A 67 -10.22 10.59 2.26
CA ASP A 67 -11.20 9.54 2.61
C ASP A 67 -10.59 8.40 3.45
N GLN A 68 -9.31 8.53 3.83
CA GLN A 68 -8.61 7.57 4.67
C GLN A 68 -9.31 7.43 6.04
N ASN A 69 -9.40 6.20 6.53
CA ASN A 69 -9.91 5.94 7.87
C ASN A 69 -9.11 6.73 8.93
N GLN A 70 -9.82 7.36 9.87
CA GLN A 70 -9.23 8.28 10.85
C GLN A 70 -8.12 7.65 11.71
N SER A 71 -8.17 6.34 11.97
CA SER A 71 -7.13 5.65 12.74
C SER A 71 -5.76 5.63 12.07
N TYR A 72 -5.70 5.85 10.74
CA TYR A 72 -4.47 5.81 9.94
C TYR A 72 -4.00 7.19 9.47
N ARG A 73 -4.84 8.24 9.60
CA ARG A 73 -4.51 9.60 9.17
C ARG A 73 -3.21 10.10 9.81
N GLY A 74 -2.31 10.60 8.96
CA GLY A 74 -1.00 11.13 9.35
C GLY A 74 0.01 10.06 9.79
N ARG A 75 -0.32 8.78 9.71
CA ARG A 75 0.54 7.67 10.17
C ARG A 75 1.10 6.84 9.01
N THR A 76 0.53 6.96 7.83
CA THR A 76 0.87 6.13 6.66
C THR A 76 1.57 6.92 5.57
N LYS A 77 2.53 6.30 4.86
CA LYS A 77 3.21 6.90 3.72
C LYS A 77 3.75 5.85 2.75
N LEU A 78 3.72 6.13 1.44
CA LEU A 78 4.50 5.41 0.44
C LEU A 78 5.82 6.13 0.13
N ASN A 79 6.84 5.37 -0.29
CA ASN A 79 8.06 5.96 -0.84
C ASN A 79 7.89 6.16 -2.35
N HIS A 80 7.56 7.38 -2.77
CA HIS A 80 7.31 7.70 -4.19
C HIS A 80 8.50 7.42 -5.11
N GLN A 81 9.73 7.42 -4.59
CA GLN A 81 10.91 7.07 -5.38
C GLN A 81 10.98 5.56 -5.70
N GLU A 82 10.43 4.72 -4.82
CA GLU A 82 10.46 3.27 -4.99
C GLU A 82 9.28 2.76 -5.85
N LEU A 83 8.22 3.57 -6.01
CA LEU A 83 7.13 3.29 -6.97
C LEU A 83 7.65 3.15 -8.41
N GLN A 84 8.72 3.86 -8.78
CA GLN A 84 9.35 3.74 -10.10
C GLN A 84 9.95 2.34 -10.34
N LYS A 85 10.23 1.59 -9.27
CA LYS A 85 10.77 0.23 -9.32
C LYS A 85 9.71 -0.83 -9.02
N GLY A 86 8.45 -0.42 -8.89
CA GLY A 86 7.34 -1.31 -8.58
C GLY A 86 7.19 -1.64 -7.10
N ASP A 87 7.85 -0.92 -6.20
CA ASP A 87 7.72 -1.12 -4.75
C ASP A 87 6.71 -0.14 -4.16
N ALA A 88 5.57 -0.70 -3.75
CA ALA A 88 4.44 -0.01 -3.14
C ALA A 88 4.30 -0.32 -1.64
N SER A 89 5.43 -0.62 -0.98
CA SER A 89 5.46 -0.91 0.46
C SER A 89 4.94 0.26 1.30
N LEU A 90 4.08 -0.06 2.27
CA LEU A 90 3.46 0.92 3.14
C LEU A 90 4.26 1.11 4.42
N LYS A 91 4.71 2.33 4.70
CA LYS A 91 5.16 2.70 6.03
C LYS A 91 3.96 3.05 6.90
N LEU A 92 3.81 2.38 8.04
CA LEU A 92 2.86 2.73 9.10
C LEU A 92 3.63 3.13 10.36
N SER A 93 3.41 4.35 10.84
CA SER A 93 4.10 4.95 11.98
C SER A 93 3.26 4.94 13.26
N SER A 94 3.95 4.97 14.40
CA SER A 94 3.34 4.98 15.74
C SER A 94 2.35 3.83 15.91
N VAL A 95 2.78 2.61 15.58
CA VAL A 95 1.96 1.38 15.56
C VAL A 95 1.21 1.21 16.87
N ARG A 96 -0.05 0.80 16.78
CA ARG A 96 -0.97 0.54 17.88
C ARG A 96 -1.36 -0.93 17.85
N VAL A 97 -1.75 -1.49 19.00
CA VAL A 97 -2.25 -2.87 19.09
C VAL A 97 -3.44 -3.09 18.15
N SER A 98 -4.30 -2.08 17.97
CA SER A 98 -5.44 -2.12 17.04
C SER A 98 -5.06 -2.24 15.55
N ASP A 99 -3.79 -1.95 15.21
CA ASP A 99 -3.31 -2.09 13.84
C ASP A 99 -2.99 -3.55 13.50
N GLU A 100 -2.97 -4.47 14.48
CA GLU A 100 -2.86 -5.90 14.20
C GLU A 100 -4.00 -6.34 13.28
N GLY A 101 -3.65 -7.06 12.20
CA GLY A 101 -4.61 -7.57 11.25
C GLY A 101 -4.04 -7.87 9.87
N ARG A 102 -4.96 -8.08 8.91
CA ARG A 102 -4.61 -8.41 7.54
C ARG A 102 -4.72 -7.19 6.64
N TYR A 103 -3.64 -6.93 5.91
CA TYR A 103 -3.55 -5.84 4.96
C TYR A 103 -3.53 -6.39 3.53
N LYS A 104 -4.14 -5.66 2.60
CA LYS A 104 -4.15 -5.98 1.17
C LYS A 104 -3.79 -4.73 0.39
N LEU A 105 -2.97 -4.91 -0.64
CA LEU A 105 -2.78 -3.92 -1.69
C LEU A 105 -3.75 -4.19 -2.84
N SER A 106 -4.34 -3.14 -3.37
CA SER A 106 -5.03 -3.11 -4.65
C SER A 106 -4.37 -2.06 -5.53
N SER A 107 -4.13 -2.38 -6.80
CA SER A 107 -3.65 -1.44 -7.80
C SER A 107 -4.48 -1.60 -9.08
N CYS A 108 -4.80 -0.47 -9.73
CA CYS A 108 -5.57 -0.40 -10.97
C CYS A 108 -4.75 0.29 -12.04
#